data_AF-A0AAV8DP99-F1
#
_entry.id   AF-A0AAV8DP99-F1
#
_cell.length_a   1.000
_cell.length_b   1.000
_cell.length_c   1.000
_cell.angle_alpha   90.00
_cell.angle_beta   90.00
_cell.angle_gamma   90.00
#
_symmetry.space_group_name_H-M   'P 1'
#
loop_
_entity.id
_entity.type
_entity.pdbx_description
1 polymer ?
#
loop_
_entity_poly.entity_id
_entity_poly.type
_entity_poly.pdbx_seq_one_letter_code
_entity_poly.pdbx_strand_id
1 'polypeptide(L)'
;MAAQRPYAHVDQTLRGLAGQAEGFGRQEIGGLHGAVYHVTTLDDDGPGSLRDGCRKTEPLWIVFDMSGTINLNSGLRVLSYKTIDGRGQRVKLTGKGLLLRECEHVIVCNLEIEGGRGHDVDAIQIKPNSKHIWVDRCSLSDFEDGLIDISRGSTEITISR
;
A
#
# COMPACT_ATOMS: atom_id res chain seq x y z
N MET A 1 -23.74 10.53 -22.30
CA MET A 1 -23.51 9.31 -21.49
C MET A 1 -22.53 9.68 -20.40
N ALA A 2 -22.85 9.46 -19.13
CA ALA A 2 -21.86 9.66 -18.07
C ALA A 2 -20.75 8.63 -18.28
N ALA A 3 -19.51 9.08 -18.45
CA ALA A 3 -18.37 8.18 -18.54
C ALA A 3 -18.33 7.32 -17.27
N GLN A 4 -18.34 5.99 -17.44
CA GLN A 4 -18.18 5.07 -16.33
C GLN A 4 -16.81 5.34 -15.69
N ARG A 5 -16.79 5.63 -14.39
CA ARG A 5 -15.53 5.92 -13.69
C ARG A 5 -14.63 4.68 -13.79
N PRO A 6 -13.34 4.83 -14.16
CA PRO A 6 -12.38 3.74 -14.09
C PRO A 6 -12.43 3.09 -12.70
N TYR A 7 -12.39 1.75 -12.66
CA TYR A 7 -12.43 0.95 -11.43
C TYR A 7 -13.72 1.01 -10.60
N ALA A 8 -14.85 1.51 -11.13
CA ALA A 8 -16.10 1.60 -10.34
C ALA A 8 -16.61 0.25 -9.77
N HIS A 9 -16.22 -0.87 -10.37
CA HIS A 9 -16.60 -2.22 -9.92
C HIS A 9 -15.71 -2.78 -8.81
N VAL A 10 -14.49 -2.26 -8.62
CA VAL A 10 -13.52 -2.86 -7.69
C VAL A 10 -13.99 -2.78 -6.23
N ASP A 11 -14.86 -1.82 -5.93
CA ASP A 11 -15.43 -1.59 -4.60
C ASP A 11 -16.64 -2.48 -4.28
N GLN A 12 -17.09 -3.30 -5.23
CA GLN A 12 -18.23 -4.20 -5.04
C GLN A 12 -17.90 -5.45 -4.22
N THR A 13 -16.62 -5.84 -4.14
CA THR A 13 -16.18 -7.01 -3.38
C THR A 13 -14.87 -6.71 -2.64
N LEU A 14 -14.65 -7.42 -1.53
CA LEU A 14 -13.43 -7.26 -0.73
C LEU A 14 -12.18 -7.39 -1.61
N ARG A 15 -12.13 -8.41 -2.48
CA ARG A 15 -10.95 -8.68 -3.33
C ARG A 15 -11.01 -8.06 -4.72
N GLY A 16 -11.94 -7.13 -4.94
CA GLY A 16 -12.21 -6.57 -6.26
C GLY A 16 -11.08 -5.74 -6.87
N LEU A 17 -10.02 -5.43 -6.11
CA LEU A 17 -8.83 -4.73 -6.64
C LEU A 17 -7.90 -5.65 -7.43
N ALA A 18 -7.80 -6.93 -7.07
CA ALA A 18 -6.76 -7.81 -7.60
C ALA A 18 -6.85 -7.96 -9.12
N GLY A 19 -5.72 -7.75 -9.79
CA GLY A 19 -5.60 -7.90 -11.24
C GLY A 19 -6.41 -6.87 -12.02
N GLN A 20 -6.83 -5.77 -11.37
CA GLN A 20 -7.62 -4.73 -12.03
C GLN A 20 -6.78 -3.57 -12.52
N ALA A 21 -5.56 -3.38 -11.99
CA ALA A 21 -4.69 -2.27 -12.38
C ALA A 21 -4.58 -2.16 -13.91
N GLU A 22 -4.71 -0.95 -14.45
CA GLU A 22 -4.39 -0.68 -15.85
C GLU A 22 -2.90 -0.32 -15.99
N GLY A 23 -2.35 -0.34 -17.21
CA GLY A 23 -0.96 0.06 -17.46
C GLY A 23 0.07 -1.03 -17.13
N PHE A 24 1.26 -0.62 -16.69
CA PHE A 24 2.39 -1.54 -16.50
C PHE A 24 2.22 -2.46 -15.28
N GLY A 25 1.49 -2.05 -14.25
CA GLY A 25 1.19 -2.84 -13.05
C GLY A 25 0.05 -3.86 -13.20
N ARG A 26 -0.52 -4.03 -14.40
CA ARG A 26 -1.75 -4.84 -14.64
C ARG A 26 -1.71 -6.32 -14.27
N GLN A 27 -0.52 -6.86 -14.01
CA GLN A 27 -0.33 -8.26 -13.61
C GLN A 27 -0.22 -8.44 -12.10
N GLU A 28 -0.37 -7.37 -11.32
CA GLU A 28 -0.43 -7.48 -9.87
C GLU A 28 -1.61 -8.38 -9.44
N ILE A 29 -1.45 -9.11 -8.34
CA ILE A 29 -2.56 -9.83 -7.69
C ILE A 29 -2.68 -9.52 -6.19
N GLY A 30 -1.82 -8.65 -5.66
CA GLY A 30 -1.74 -8.35 -4.23
C GLY A 30 -1.76 -9.60 -3.34
N GLY A 31 -2.57 -9.55 -2.30
CA GLY A 31 -2.86 -10.67 -1.40
C GLY A 31 -4.03 -11.57 -1.81
N LEU A 32 -4.39 -11.65 -3.10
CA LEU A 32 -5.61 -12.33 -3.60
C LEU A 32 -5.82 -13.75 -3.04
N HIS A 33 -4.76 -14.53 -2.85
CA HIS A 33 -4.86 -15.90 -2.33
C HIS A 33 -4.57 -16.04 -0.83
N GLY A 34 -4.38 -14.92 -0.15
CA GLY A 34 -4.07 -14.83 1.27
C GLY A 34 -5.28 -14.79 2.18
N ALA A 35 -5.06 -15.00 3.48
CA ALA A 35 -6.07 -14.74 4.50
C ALA A 35 -6.39 -13.23 4.58
N VAL A 36 -7.56 -12.90 5.12
CA VAL A 36 -7.85 -11.50 5.50
C VAL A 36 -7.16 -11.24 6.84
N TYR A 37 -6.33 -10.20 6.89
CA TYR A 37 -5.68 -9.74 8.11
C TYR A 37 -6.35 -8.45 8.56
N HIS A 38 -6.81 -8.42 9.81
CA HIS A 38 -7.46 -7.25 10.38
C HIS A 38 -6.43 -6.47 11.21
N VAL A 39 -6.21 -5.21 10.85
CA VAL A 39 -5.48 -4.25 11.68
C VAL A 39 -6.43 -3.78 12.77
N THR A 40 -6.11 -4.16 14.01
CA THR A 40 -6.94 -3.94 15.20
C THR A 40 -6.35 -2.92 16.17
N THR A 41 -5.13 -2.44 15.92
CA THR A 41 -4.48 -1.38 16.69
C THR A 41 -3.82 -0.36 15.77
N LEU A 42 -3.70 0.89 16.26
CA LEU A 42 -2.98 1.98 15.61
C LEU A 42 -1.51 2.09 16.09
N ASP A 43 -1.08 1.18 16.95
CA ASP A 43 0.32 1.08 17.36
C ASP A 43 1.22 0.75 16.16
N ASP A 44 2.44 1.27 16.16
CA ASP A 44 3.40 1.09 15.07
C ASP A 44 3.78 -0.38 14.84
N ASP A 45 3.87 -1.18 15.91
CA ASP A 45 4.32 -2.57 15.87
C ASP A 45 3.59 -3.42 16.92
N GLY A 46 3.72 -4.74 16.81
CA GLY A 46 3.08 -5.73 17.66
C GLY A 46 1.86 -6.40 17.04
N PRO A 47 1.31 -7.44 17.69
CA PRO A 47 0.19 -8.20 17.17
C PRO A 47 -1.02 -7.33 16.82
N GLY A 48 -1.58 -7.52 15.63
CA GLY A 48 -2.73 -6.76 15.14
C GLY A 48 -2.39 -5.38 14.56
N SER A 49 -1.11 -4.98 14.54
CA SER A 49 -0.67 -3.75 13.86
C SER A 49 -0.54 -3.95 12.35
N LEU A 50 -0.57 -2.85 11.58
CA LEU A 50 -0.28 -2.88 10.15
C LEU A 50 1.11 -3.49 9.86
N ARG A 51 2.09 -3.20 10.71
CA ARG A 51 3.48 -3.65 10.56
C ARG A 51 3.63 -5.16 10.77
N ASP A 52 2.91 -5.74 11.72
CA ASP A 52 2.85 -7.19 11.89
C ASP A 52 2.29 -7.87 10.65
N GLY A 53 1.16 -7.37 10.11
CA GLY A 53 0.58 -7.90 8.86
C GLY A 53 1.52 -7.78 7.65
N CYS A 54 2.19 -6.63 7.47
CA CYS A 54 3.05 -6.39 6.31
C CYS A 54 4.33 -7.24 6.29
N ARG A 55 4.82 -7.68 7.47
CA ARG A 55 6.05 -8.48 7.61
C ARG A 55 5.82 -9.99 7.57
N LYS A 56 4.57 -10.44 7.60
CA LYS A 56 4.22 -11.85 7.44
C LYS A 56 4.59 -12.34 6.04
N THR A 57 5.10 -13.57 5.94
CA THR A 57 5.60 -14.12 4.67
C THR A 57 4.48 -14.67 3.81
N GLU A 58 3.38 -15.13 4.44
CA GLU A 58 2.18 -15.57 3.75
C GLU A 58 1.49 -14.40 3.01
N PRO A 59 0.78 -14.67 1.90
CA PRO A 59 -0.05 -13.67 1.26
C PRO A 59 -1.13 -13.17 2.21
N LEU A 60 -1.41 -11.86 2.22
CA LEU A 60 -2.46 -11.28 3.07
C LEU A 60 -3.23 -10.15 2.39
N TRP A 61 -4.54 -10.15 2.59
CA TRP A 61 -5.41 -9.00 2.32
C TRP A 61 -5.63 -8.24 3.62
N ILE A 62 -4.91 -7.14 3.80
CA ILE A 62 -4.88 -6.35 5.02
C ILE A 62 -5.99 -5.29 4.97
N VAL A 63 -6.91 -5.35 5.92
CA VAL A 63 -8.00 -4.38 6.13
C VAL A 63 -7.89 -3.76 7.51
N PHE A 64 -8.65 -2.69 7.75
CA PHE A 64 -8.62 -1.95 9.01
C PHE A 64 -9.97 -2.00 9.71
N ASP A 65 -9.95 -2.35 11.00
CA ASP A 65 -11.16 -2.36 11.83
C ASP A 65 -11.52 -0.96 12.36
N MET A 66 -10.58 -0.01 12.23
CA MET A 66 -10.74 1.35 12.71
C MET A 66 -10.00 2.36 11.82
N SER A 67 -10.56 3.56 11.77
CA SER A 67 -9.92 4.76 11.21
C SER A 67 -8.96 5.36 12.23
N GLY A 68 -7.92 6.05 11.76
CA GLY A 68 -7.00 6.76 12.63
C GLY A 68 -5.62 6.97 12.01
N THR A 69 -4.72 7.47 12.85
CA THR A 69 -3.34 7.76 12.46
C THR A 69 -2.39 6.75 13.10
N ILE A 70 -1.59 6.09 12.27
CA ILE A 70 -0.49 5.23 12.69
C ILE A 70 0.81 6.04 12.56
N ASN A 71 1.46 6.32 13.69
CA ASN A 71 2.76 7.00 13.70
C ASN A 71 3.89 5.98 13.54
N LEU A 72 4.55 5.98 12.39
CA LEU A 72 5.59 5.02 12.07
C LEU A 72 6.93 5.45 12.67
N ASN A 73 7.50 4.62 13.55
CA ASN A 73 8.80 4.91 14.18
C ASN A 73 9.97 4.61 13.23
N SER A 74 9.75 3.78 12.21
CA SER A 74 10.71 3.42 11.17
C SER A 74 9.99 3.16 9.85
N GLY A 75 10.72 3.12 8.73
CA GLY A 75 10.11 2.74 7.46
C GLY A 75 9.39 1.39 7.56
N LEU A 76 8.16 1.32 7.03
CA LEU A 76 7.34 0.12 7.13
C LEU A 76 7.61 -0.77 5.92
N ARG A 77 8.35 -1.87 6.14
CA ARG A 77 8.62 -2.85 5.08
C ARG A 77 7.36 -3.64 4.75
N VAL A 78 6.99 -3.64 3.48
CA VAL A 78 5.89 -4.44 2.94
C VAL A 78 6.51 -5.59 2.14
N LEU A 79 6.24 -6.83 2.56
CA LEU A 79 6.69 -8.02 1.82
C LEU A 79 5.78 -8.30 0.61
N SER A 80 6.18 -9.25 -0.23
CA SER A 80 5.41 -9.67 -1.40
C SER A 80 4.02 -10.20 -1.04
N TYR A 81 3.14 -10.20 -2.04
CA TYR A 81 1.77 -10.74 -1.97
C TYR A 81 0.92 -10.09 -0.86
N LYS A 82 0.93 -8.76 -0.82
CA LYS A 82 0.16 -7.96 0.14
C LYS A 82 -0.81 -7.06 -0.57
N THR A 83 -2.02 -6.99 -0.06
CA THR A 83 -2.92 -5.87 -0.35
C THR A 83 -3.11 -5.09 0.93
N ILE A 84 -2.75 -3.81 0.95
CA ILE A 84 -3.12 -2.88 2.02
C ILE A 84 -4.34 -2.12 1.53
N ASP A 85 -5.50 -2.49 2.05
CA ASP A 85 -6.81 -1.99 1.62
C ASP A 85 -7.41 -1.07 2.68
N GLY A 86 -7.20 0.23 2.50
CA GLY A 86 -7.78 1.26 3.37
C GLY A 86 -9.25 1.56 3.08
N ARG A 87 -9.91 0.89 2.13
CA ARG A 87 -11.30 1.24 1.77
C ARG A 87 -12.25 1.04 2.94
N GLY A 88 -13.22 1.94 3.07
CA GLY A 88 -14.18 1.94 4.18
C GLY A 88 -13.65 2.56 5.48
N GLN A 89 -12.35 2.85 5.56
CA GLN A 89 -11.72 3.54 6.69
C GLN A 89 -10.93 4.77 6.21
N ARG A 90 -10.65 5.69 7.13
CA ARG A 90 -9.68 6.77 6.94
C ARG A 90 -8.42 6.42 7.70
N VAL A 91 -7.42 5.93 6.98
CA VAL A 91 -6.16 5.47 7.57
C VAL A 91 -5.06 6.42 7.14
N LYS A 92 -4.42 7.04 8.13
CA LYS A 92 -3.28 7.92 7.93
C LYS A 92 -2.01 7.27 8.46
N LEU A 93 -0.94 7.29 7.66
CA LEU A 93 0.41 6.95 8.07
C LEU A 93 1.23 8.23 8.22
N THR A 94 2.03 8.35 9.28
CA THR A 94 2.88 9.52 9.49
C THR A 94 4.26 9.20 10.05
N GLY A 95 5.17 10.17 10.01
CA GLY A 95 6.56 10.10 10.49
C GLY A 95 7.53 9.39 9.54
N LYS A 96 7.10 8.29 8.93
CA LYS A 96 7.83 7.52 7.90
C LYS A 96 6.86 7.02 6.82
N GLY A 97 7.40 6.40 5.77
CA GLY A 97 6.62 5.84 4.66
C GLY A 97 6.75 4.33 4.50
N LEU A 98 6.24 3.84 3.37
CA LEU A 98 6.25 2.43 2.99
C LEU A 98 7.53 2.08 2.23
N LEU A 99 8.11 0.92 2.56
CA LEU A 99 9.30 0.38 1.92
C LEU A 99 8.96 -0.92 1.18
N LEU A 100 8.73 -0.83 -0.12
CA LEU A 100 8.52 -1.94 -1.04
C LEU A 100 9.88 -2.27 -1.67
N ARG A 101 10.64 -3.15 -1.01
CA ARG A 101 12.02 -3.50 -1.37
C ARG A 101 12.14 -4.97 -1.72
N GLU A 102 12.60 -5.25 -2.94
CA GLU A 102 12.74 -6.61 -3.49
C GLU A 102 11.45 -7.43 -3.32
N CYS A 103 10.31 -6.83 -3.63
CA CYS A 103 9.00 -7.44 -3.48
C CYS A 103 8.20 -7.42 -4.78
N GLU A 104 7.20 -8.30 -4.84
CA GLU A 104 6.27 -8.37 -5.96
C GLU A 104 4.83 -8.58 -5.52
N HIS A 105 3.89 -8.25 -6.41
CA HIS A 105 2.44 -8.39 -6.19
C HIS A 105 1.99 -7.66 -4.92
N VAL A 106 2.12 -6.34 -4.92
CA VAL A 106 1.66 -5.47 -3.83
C VAL A 106 0.63 -4.46 -4.33
N ILE A 107 -0.49 -4.37 -3.63
CA ILE A 107 -1.48 -3.28 -3.80
C ILE A 107 -1.44 -2.40 -2.56
N VAL A 108 -1.32 -1.09 -2.76
CA VAL A 108 -1.50 -0.07 -1.73
C VAL A 108 -2.68 0.79 -2.14
N CYS A 109 -3.77 0.76 -1.37
CA CYS A 109 -5.01 1.40 -1.76
C CYS A 109 -5.62 2.23 -0.63
N ASN A 110 -6.06 3.45 -0.96
CA ASN A 110 -6.88 4.30 -0.08
C ASN A 110 -6.21 4.63 1.26
N LEU A 111 -4.94 5.01 1.22
CA LEU A 111 -4.20 5.49 2.38
C LEU A 111 -3.90 6.98 2.26
N GLU A 112 -3.89 7.67 3.40
CA GLU A 112 -3.29 8.99 3.55
C GLU A 112 -1.86 8.80 4.11
N ILE A 113 -0.83 9.36 3.50
CA ILE A 113 0.56 9.23 3.98
C ILE A 113 1.18 10.63 4.00
N GLU A 114 1.52 11.11 5.20
CA GLU A 114 1.93 12.50 5.41
C GLU A 114 3.03 12.68 6.47
N GLY A 115 3.88 13.69 6.33
CA GLY A 115 4.70 14.19 7.44
C GLY A 115 6.02 13.44 7.60
N GLY A 116 6.61 12.98 6.50
CA GLY A 116 7.96 12.42 6.51
C GLY A 116 9.01 13.50 6.62
N ARG A 117 9.97 13.30 7.52
CA ARG A 117 11.13 14.19 7.73
C ARG A 117 12.42 13.38 7.73
N GLY A 118 13.49 14.01 7.25
CA GLY A 118 14.83 13.42 7.13
C GLY A 118 15.17 12.94 5.73
N HIS A 119 16.47 12.67 5.53
CA HIS A 119 17.06 12.22 4.27
C HIS A 119 16.61 10.78 3.92
N ASP A 120 16.29 10.51 2.65
CA ASP A 120 15.85 9.20 2.12
C ASP A 120 14.58 8.67 2.83
N VAL A 121 13.70 9.59 3.25
CA VAL A 121 12.37 9.29 3.77
C VAL A 121 11.36 9.75 2.72
N ASP A 122 10.86 8.78 1.95
CA ASP A 122 9.77 9.00 0.99
C ASP A 122 8.46 8.41 1.50
N ALA A 123 7.32 8.88 0.98
CA ALA A 123 6.02 8.34 1.38
C ALA A 123 5.87 6.88 0.92
N ILE A 124 6.31 6.57 -0.31
CA ILE A 124 6.36 5.21 -0.85
C ILE A 124 7.68 5.02 -1.62
N GLN A 125 8.49 4.06 -1.19
CA GLN A 125 9.70 3.63 -1.89
C GLN A 125 9.47 2.28 -2.56
N ILE A 126 9.71 2.20 -3.86
CA ILE A 126 9.65 0.97 -4.66
C ILE A 126 11.03 0.70 -5.27
N LYS A 127 11.94 0.14 -4.46
CA LYS A 127 13.36 -0.05 -4.82
C LYS A 127 14.04 -1.07 -3.91
N PRO A 128 15.04 -1.85 -4.38
CA PRO A 128 15.34 -2.19 -5.77
C PRO A 128 14.47 -3.36 -6.26
N ASN A 129 14.59 -3.68 -7.55
CA ASN A 129 14.11 -4.92 -8.19
C ASN A 129 12.67 -5.33 -7.82
N SER A 130 11.77 -4.36 -7.64
CA SER A 130 10.39 -4.60 -7.23
C SER A 130 9.45 -4.48 -8.42
N LYS A 131 8.42 -5.32 -8.49
CA LYS A 131 7.57 -5.42 -9.68
C LYS A 131 6.13 -5.86 -9.40
N HIS A 132 5.24 -5.68 -10.37
CA HIS A 132 3.82 -5.99 -10.23
C HIS A 132 3.19 -5.28 -9.02
N ILE A 133 3.30 -3.95 -8.99
CA ILE A 133 2.83 -3.11 -7.88
C ILE A 133 1.80 -2.11 -8.37
N TRP A 134 0.75 -1.92 -7.57
CA TRP A 134 -0.27 -0.92 -7.81
C TRP A 134 -0.47 -0.03 -6.57
N VAL A 135 -0.20 1.26 -6.75
CA VAL A 135 -0.54 2.29 -5.75
C VAL A 135 -1.73 3.06 -6.28
N ASP A 136 -2.83 3.05 -5.54
CA ASP A 136 -4.10 3.56 -6.03
C ASP A 136 -4.88 4.34 -4.98
N ARG A 137 -5.46 5.49 -5.36
CA ARG A 137 -6.25 6.34 -4.44
C ARG A 137 -5.49 6.72 -3.16
N CYS A 138 -4.17 6.91 -3.26
CA CYS A 138 -3.37 7.32 -2.11
C CYS A 138 -3.21 8.83 -2.10
N SER A 139 -3.45 9.46 -0.94
CA SER A 139 -3.17 10.88 -0.73
C SER A 139 -1.80 11.00 -0.08
N LEU A 140 -0.82 11.52 -0.81
CA LEU A 140 0.57 11.66 -0.36
C LEU A 140 0.93 13.14 -0.26
N SER A 141 1.41 13.60 0.89
CA SER A 141 1.77 15.01 1.08
C SER A 141 2.88 15.20 2.11
N ASP A 142 3.55 16.36 2.08
CA ASP A 142 4.43 16.81 3.16
C ASP A 142 5.56 15.82 3.54
N PHE A 143 6.32 15.35 2.53
CA PHE A 143 7.59 14.65 2.72
C PHE A 143 8.75 15.55 2.26
N GLU A 144 9.84 15.58 3.02
CA GLU A 144 11.01 16.41 2.71
C GLU A 144 11.83 15.94 1.49
N ASP A 145 11.86 14.63 1.23
CA ASP A 145 12.59 14.04 0.09
C ASP A 145 11.64 13.85 -1.11
N GLY A 146 11.09 12.64 -1.29
CA GLY A 146 10.10 12.33 -2.33
C GLY A 146 8.76 11.87 -1.79
N LEU A 147 7.70 12.03 -2.58
CA LEU A 147 6.42 11.34 -2.32
C LEU A 147 6.50 9.88 -2.78
N ILE A 148 7.00 9.65 -4.00
CA ILE A 148 7.18 8.31 -4.56
C ILE A 148 8.57 8.23 -5.21
N ASP A 149 9.37 7.26 -4.80
CA ASP A 149 10.65 6.91 -5.45
C ASP A 149 10.56 5.48 -6.02
N ILE A 150 10.64 5.37 -7.35
CA ILE A 150 10.72 4.12 -8.09
C ILE A 150 12.07 4.07 -8.79
N SER A 151 12.94 3.17 -8.36
CA SER A 151 14.32 3.15 -8.86
C SER A 151 14.95 1.76 -8.80
N ARG A 152 16.18 1.64 -9.34
CA ARG A 152 17.06 0.46 -9.22
C ARG A 152 16.44 -0.84 -9.75
N GLY A 153 16.00 -0.82 -11.00
CA GLY A 153 15.52 -2.03 -11.71
C GLY A 153 14.08 -2.41 -11.40
N SER A 154 13.36 -1.62 -10.60
CA SER A 154 11.92 -1.79 -10.41
C SER A 154 11.15 -1.49 -11.71
N THR A 155 10.12 -2.28 -12.00
CA THR A 155 9.34 -2.22 -13.26
C THR A 155 7.92 -2.71 -13.01
N GLU A 156 7.02 -2.65 -13.99
CA GLU A 156 5.66 -3.21 -13.88
C GLU A 156 4.86 -2.59 -12.71
N ILE A 157 4.85 -1.25 -12.67
CA ILE A 157 4.22 -0.46 -11.62
C ILE A 157 3.16 0.45 -12.24
N THR A 158 2.02 0.54 -11.57
CA THR A 158 0.99 1.54 -11.86
C THR A 158 0.78 2.41 -10.63
N ILE A 159 0.77 3.73 -10.84
CA ILE A 159 0.30 4.72 -9.87
C ILE A 159 -0.96 5.35 -10.44
N SER A 160 -2.09 5.32 -9.73
CA SER A 160 -3.35 5.86 -10.24
C SER A 160 -4.22 6.53 -9.17
N ARG A 161 -4.93 7.58 -9.60
CA ARG A 161 -5.93 8.33 -8.80
C ARG A 161 -5.38 8.81 -7.46
#